data_AF-A0A9X8YPY0-F1
#
_entry.id   AF-A0A9X8YPY0-F1
#
_cell.length_a   1.000
_cell.length_b   1.000
_cell.length_c   1.000
_cell.angle_alpha   90.00
_cell.angle_beta   90.00
_cell.angle_gamma   90.00
#
_symmetry.space_group_name_H-M   'P 1'
#
loop_
_entity.id
_entity.type
_entity.pdbx_description
1 polymer ?
#
loop_
_entity_poly.entity_id
_entity_poly.type
_entity_poly.pdbx_seq_one_letter_code
_entity_poly.pdbx_strand_id
1 'polypeptide(L)'
;ITGNVMIDGRAMTGPGGVVLEQDTPLAPFETWAKAARQAGAQVWMQLSHPGRQVMANMGGNAWAPSAIPMAMGKYSKQFAPPQAMSEAQIAEVIARFAASAHAA
;
A
#
# COMPACT_ATOMS: atom_id res chain seq x y z
N ILE A 1 0.38 -10.19 12.82
CA ILE A 1 0.64 -9.22 11.74
C ILE A 1 -0.71 -8.74 11.20
N THR A 2 -0.86 -7.47 10.84
CA THR A 2 -2.10 -6.96 10.22
C THR A 2 -2.24 -7.46 8.77
N GLY A 3 -3.39 -7.17 8.13
CA GLY A 3 -3.44 -7.16 6.67
C GLY A 3 -2.71 -5.95 6.08
N ASN A 4 -2.70 -5.85 4.75
CA ASN A 4 -2.04 -4.78 4.02
C ASN A 4 -2.53 -3.39 4.45
N VAL A 5 -1.60 -2.53 4.84
CA VAL A 5 -1.81 -1.09 5.03
C VAL A 5 -1.01 -0.37 3.96
N MET A 6 -1.70 0.33 3.07
CA MET A 6 -1.08 1.06 1.96
C MET A 6 -0.38 2.32 2.46
N ILE A 7 0.81 2.61 1.92
CA ILE A 7 1.56 3.84 2.21
C ILE A 7 1.14 5.02 1.30
N ASP A 8 0.25 4.76 0.35
CA ASP A 8 -0.18 5.72 -0.68
C ASP A 8 -1.62 5.43 -1.10
N GLY A 9 -2.54 6.34 -0.77
CA GLY A 9 -3.96 6.21 -1.12
C GLY A 9 -4.23 6.27 -2.63
N ARG A 10 -3.26 6.72 -3.43
CA ARG A 10 -3.36 6.77 -4.90
C ARG A 10 -3.13 5.39 -5.53
N ALA A 11 -2.74 4.37 -4.77
CA ALA A 11 -2.49 3.04 -5.28
C ALA A 11 -3.05 1.98 -4.32
N MET A 12 -4.16 1.36 -4.72
CA MET A 12 -4.92 0.44 -3.87
C MET A 12 -5.03 -0.96 -4.50
N THR A 13 -5.04 -1.99 -3.65
CA THR A 13 -5.26 -3.40 -4.07
C THR A 13 -6.73 -3.78 -4.17
N GLY A 14 -7.64 -2.95 -3.64
CA GLY A 14 -9.08 -3.24 -3.66
C GLY A 14 -9.91 -2.24 -2.84
N PRO A 15 -11.25 -2.34 -2.92
CA PRO A 15 -12.16 -1.49 -2.17
C PRO A 15 -12.03 -1.72 -0.65
N GLY A 16 -12.16 -0.64 0.13
CA GLY A 16 -12.04 -0.70 1.59
C GLY A 16 -10.62 -0.96 2.11
N GLY A 17 -9.60 -0.79 1.26
CA GLY A 17 -8.20 -0.90 1.70
C GLY A 17 -7.85 0.16 2.74
N VAL A 18 -6.99 -0.22 3.69
CA VAL A 18 -6.50 0.67 4.75
C VAL A 18 -5.28 1.42 4.24
N VAL A 19 -5.21 2.72 4.50
CA VAL A 19 -4.09 3.59 4.11
C VAL A 19 -3.55 4.29 5.35
N LEU A 20 -2.24 4.33 5.52
CA LEU A 20 -1.54 5.13 6.52
C LEU A 20 -0.45 5.94 5.82
N GLU A 21 -0.72 7.22 5.55
CA GLU A 21 0.22 8.18 4.94
C GLU A 21 0.40 9.43 5.82
N GLN A 22 1.28 10.36 5.41
CA GLN A 22 1.87 11.43 6.26
C GLN A 22 0.88 12.34 7.03
N ASP A 23 -0.40 12.37 6.64
CA ASP A 23 -1.44 13.18 7.31
C ASP A 23 -2.68 12.36 7.71
N THR A 24 -2.57 11.03 7.74
CA THR A 24 -3.67 10.16 8.12
C THR A 24 -4.00 10.33 9.60
N PRO A 25 -5.28 10.54 9.99
CA PRO A 25 -5.68 10.56 11.39
C PRO A 25 -5.33 9.25 12.10
N LEU A 26 -4.55 9.32 13.17
CA LEU A 26 -4.03 8.13 13.86
C LEU A 26 -5.02 7.48 14.84
N ALA A 27 -6.06 8.20 15.29
CA ALA A 27 -6.99 7.71 16.32
C ALA A 27 -7.63 6.33 16.00
N PRO A 28 -8.04 6.01 14.75
CA PRO A 28 -8.52 4.67 14.41
C PRO A 28 -7.43 3.60 14.53
N PHE A 29 -6.18 3.91 14.13
CA PHE A 29 -5.04 3.00 14.20
C PHE A 29 -4.62 2.73 15.64
N GLU A 30 -4.63 3.74 16.50
CA GLU A 30 -4.39 3.57 17.94
C GLU A 30 -5.43 2.66 18.58
N THR A 31 -6.70 2.81 18.21
CA THR A 31 -7.79 1.96 18.71
C THR A 31 -7.60 0.52 18.26
N TRP A 32 -7.25 0.31 16.99
CA TRP A 32 -6.95 -1.00 16.45
C TRP A 32 -5.73 -1.65 17.13
N ALA A 33 -4.65 -0.90 17.32
CA ALA A 33 -3.44 -1.39 17.99
C ALA A 33 -3.72 -1.76 19.46
N LYS A 34 -4.49 -0.95 20.19
CA LYS A 34 -4.91 -1.25 21.57
C LYS A 34 -5.71 -2.55 21.65
N ALA A 35 -6.65 -2.75 20.74
CA ALA A 35 -7.44 -3.98 20.68
C ALA A 35 -6.58 -5.20 20.31
N ALA A 36 -5.71 -5.08 19.31
CA ALA A 36 -4.86 -6.17 18.83
C ALA A 36 -3.79 -6.62 19.85
N ARG A 37 -3.37 -5.74 20.76
CA ARG A 37 -2.39 -6.03 21.83
C ARG A 37 -3.01 -6.58 23.12
N GLN A 38 -4.32 -6.77 23.17
CA GLN A 38 -4.99 -7.34 24.35
C GLN A 38 -4.42 -8.73 24.68
N ALA A 39 -4.52 -9.11 25.96
CA ALA A 39 -3.99 -10.39 26.49
C ALA A 39 -2.49 -10.62 26.20
N GLY A 40 -1.70 -9.55 26.05
CA GLY A 40 -0.24 -9.62 25.87
C GLY A 40 0.22 -9.97 24.45
N ALA A 41 -0.69 -9.93 23.47
CA ALA A 41 -0.35 -10.20 22.08
C ALA A 41 0.59 -9.13 21.49
N GLN A 42 1.51 -9.56 20.63
CA GLN A 42 2.34 -8.68 19.82
C GLN A 42 1.74 -8.55 18.42
N VAL A 43 1.76 -7.33 17.88
CA VAL A 43 1.22 -7.01 16.56
C VAL A 43 2.21 -6.11 15.82
N TRP A 44 2.34 -6.39 14.53
CA TRP A 44 3.12 -5.61 13.57
C TRP A 44 2.23 -5.24 12.41
N MET A 45 2.33 -3.98 11.98
CA MET A 45 1.62 -3.49 10.81
C MET A 45 2.35 -3.90 9.54
N GLN A 46 1.60 -4.44 8.58
CA GLN A 46 2.12 -4.81 7.27
C GLN A 46 2.00 -3.61 6.31
N LEU A 47 3.02 -2.77 6.26
CA LEU A 47 3.10 -1.68 5.28
C LEU A 47 3.28 -2.23 3.87
N SER A 48 2.63 -1.62 2.89
CA SER A 48 2.57 -2.15 1.53
C SER A 48 2.45 -1.06 0.47
N HIS A 49 2.99 -1.37 -0.70
CA HIS A 49 2.78 -0.64 -1.94
C HIS A 49 2.45 -1.67 -3.03
N PRO A 50 1.32 -1.56 -3.75
CA PRO A 50 0.82 -2.63 -4.63
C PRO A 50 1.67 -2.82 -5.88
N GLY A 51 2.40 -1.78 -6.27
CA GLY A 51 3.26 -1.80 -7.45
C GLY A 51 2.46 -2.10 -8.72
N ARG A 52 2.91 -3.08 -9.51
CA ARG A 52 2.19 -3.55 -10.71
C ARG A 52 0.91 -4.36 -10.44
N GLN A 53 0.55 -4.59 -9.17
CA GLN A 53 -0.67 -5.32 -8.77
C GLN A 53 -1.87 -4.41 -8.50
N VAL A 54 -1.82 -3.15 -8.93
CA VAL A 54 -2.97 -2.24 -8.88
C VAL A 54 -4.06 -2.74 -9.83
N MET A 55 -5.29 -2.84 -9.33
CA MET A 55 -6.43 -3.27 -10.13
C MET A 55 -6.85 -2.16 -11.11
N ALA A 56 -7.09 -2.51 -12.37
CA ALA A 56 -7.41 -1.56 -13.43
C ALA A 56 -8.68 -0.73 -13.16
N ASN A 57 -9.64 -1.29 -12.42
CA ASN A 57 -10.89 -0.63 -12.04
C ASN A 57 -10.77 0.29 -10.82
N MET A 58 -9.68 0.22 -10.05
CA MET A 58 -9.42 1.10 -8.90
C MET A 58 -8.83 2.44 -9.34
N GLY A 59 -8.23 2.50 -10.53
CA GLY A 59 -7.47 3.66 -11.00
C GLY A 59 -6.19 3.88 -10.18
N GLY A 60 -5.51 4.99 -10.44
CA GLY A 60 -4.34 5.41 -9.68
C GLY A 60 -2.98 4.96 -10.24
N ASN A 61 -1.94 5.07 -9.41
CA ASN A 61 -0.54 4.92 -9.83
C ASN A 61 -0.10 3.46 -9.80
N ALA A 62 -0.08 2.80 -10.97
CA ALA A 62 0.48 1.46 -11.14
C ALA A 62 2.01 1.50 -11.31
N TRP A 63 2.72 2.02 -10.31
CA TRP A 63 4.16 2.21 -10.38
C TRP A 63 4.93 0.90 -10.21
N ALA A 64 5.99 0.68 -10.99
CA ALA A 64 6.81 -0.51 -10.93
C ALA A 64 8.26 -0.21 -11.29
N PRO A 65 9.21 -1.12 -11.00
CA PRO A 65 10.59 -0.98 -11.46
C PRO A 65 10.74 -0.93 -12.99
N SER A 66 9.76 -1.45 -13.72
CA SER A 66 9.74 -1.48 -15.19
C SER A 66 8.30 -1.56 -15.68
N ALA A 67 8.04 -1.08 -16.90
CA ALA A 67 6.73 -1.12 -17.55
C ALA A 67 6.39 -2.51 -18.10
N ILE A 68 6.47 -3.54 -17.25
CA ILE A 68 6.23 -4.95 -17.59
C ILE A 68 4.93 -5.40 -16.90
N PRO A 69 3.83 -5.59 -17.67
CA PRO A 69 2.55 -6.04 -17.12
C PRO A 69 2.63 -7.40 -16.43
N MET A 70 1.62 -7.70 -15.61
CA MET A 70 1.47 -9.04 -15.05
C MET A 70 1.07 -10.05 -16.14
N ALA A 71 1.77 -11.18 -16.18
CA ALA A 71 1.47 -12.28 -17.09
C ALA A 71 0.63 -13.34 -16.36
N MET A 72 -0.69 -13.12 -16.30
CA MET A 72 -1.67 -13.99 -15.62
C MET A 72 -2.71 -14.59 -16.58
N GLY A 73 -2.35 -14.73 -17.86
CA GLY A 73 -3.25 -15.23 -18.91
C GLY A 73 -4.52 -14.38 -19.02
N LYS A 74 -5.69 -15.01 -18.89
CA LYS A 74 -7.00 -14.33 -18.97
C LYS A 74 -7.21 -13.25 -17.90
N TYR A 75 -6.47 -13.32 -16.79
CA TYR A 75 -6.57 -12.37 -15.68
C TYR A 75 -5.65 -11.16 -15.84
N SER A 76 -4.76 -11.13 -16.84
CA SER A 76 -3.80 -10.01 -17.01
C SER A 76 -4.49 -8.65 -17.15
N LYS A 77 -5.69 -8.60 -17.75
CA LYS A 77 -6.47 -7.36 -17.93
C LYS A 77 -7.12 -6.83 -16.64
N GLN A 78 -7.06 -7.58 -15.54
CA GLN A 78 -7.56 -7.12 -14.24
C GLN A 78 -6.63 -6.09 -13.60
N PHE A 79 -5.37 -6.05 -14.01
CA PHE A 79 -4.34 -5.15 -13.48
C PHE A 79 -4.09 -3.98 -14.43
N ALA A 80 -3.82 -2.81 -13.87
CA ALA A 80 -3.45 -1.64 -14.64
C ALA A 80 -2.09 -1.86 -15.35
N PRO A 81 -1.90 -1.38 -16.59
CA PRO A 81 -0.59 -1.37 -17.22
C PRO A 81 0.41 -0.60 -16.34
N PRO A 82 1.52 -1.20 -15.91
CA PRO A 82 2.41 -0.53 -14.98
C PRO A 82 3.28 0.51 -15.67
N GLN A 83 3.62 1.57 -14.93
CA GLN A 83 4.57 2.60 -15.34
C GLN A 83 5.92 2.35 -14.66
N ALA A 84 7.00 2.41 -15.45
CA ALA A 84 8.35 2.41 -14.90
C ALA A 84 8.58 3.69 -14.09
N MET A 85 8.99 3.53 -12.83
CA MET A 85 9.25 4.64 -11.93
C MET A 85 10.48 5.46 -12.36
N SER A 86 10.39 6.78 -12.23
CA SER A 86 11.56 7.67 -12.22
C SER A 86 12.28 7.63 -10.88
N GLU A 87 13.51 8.14 -10.83
CA GLU A 87 14.27 8.27 -9.57
C GLU A 87 13.53 9.12 -8.53
N ALA A 88 12.85 10.19 -8.96
CA ALA A 88 12.04 11.02 -8.08
C ALA A 88 10.87 10.23 -7.47
N GLN A 89 10.22 9.35 -8.24
CA GLN A 89 9.14 8.49 -7.75
C GLN A 89 9.68 7.39 -6.82
N ILE A 90 10.89 6.89 -7.05
CA ILE A 90 11.57 5.97 -6.10
C ILE A 90 11.79 6.68 -4.76
N ALA A 91 12.36 7.88 -4.79
CA ALA A 91 12.59 8.68 -3.59
C ALA A 91 11.28 8.99 -2.85
N GLU A 92 10.19 9.28 -3.58
CA GLU A 92 8.86 9.48 -3.01
C GLU A 92 8.35 8.21 -2.30
N VAL A 93 8.44 7.03 -2.93
CA VAL A 93 8.00 5.77 -2.32
C VAL A 93 8.80 5.46 -1.04
N ILE A 94 10.12 5.71 -1.04
CA ILE A 94 10.96 5.55 0.16
C ILE A 94 10.49 6.48 1.28
N ALA A 95 10.28 7.76 0.98
CA ALA A 95 9.80 8.73 1.97
C ALA A 95 8.43 8.35 2.54
N ARG A 96 7.53 7.85 1.70
CA ARG A 96 6.20 7.36 2.12
C ARG A 96 6.31 6.16 3.04
N PHE A 97 7.12 5.14 2.71
CA PHE A 97 7.36 4.01 3.62
C PHE A 97 7.91 4.47 4.96
N ALA A 98 8.86 5.42 4.97
CA ALA A 98 9.42 5.96 6.21
C ALA A 98 8.38 6.70 7.05
N ALA A 99 7.54 7.54 6.43
CA ALA A 99 6.47 8.26 7.12
C ALA A 99 5.43 7.30 7.73
N SER A 100 4.96 6.30 6.96
CA SER A 100 4.03 5.29 7.46
C SER A 100 4.65 4.44 8.58
N ALA A 101 5.93 4.09 8.49
CA ALA A 101 6.63 3.35 9.53
C ALA A 101 6.83 4.17 10.81
N HIS A 102 7.01 5.48 10.69
CA HIS A 102 7.07 6.37 11.85
C HIS A 102 5.72 6.48 12.57
N ALA A 103 4.62 6.41 11.82
CA ALA A 103 3.26 6.52 12.35
C ALA A 103 2.68 5.20 12.91
N ALA A 104 3.21 4.03 12.49
CA ALA A 104 2.72 2.70 12.83
C ALA A 104 3.18 2.18 14.20
#